data_AF-A0A0C1I6R1-F1
#
_entry.id   AF-A0A0C1I6R1-F1
#
_cell.length_a   1.000
_cell.length_b   1.000
_cell.length_c   1.000
_cell.angle_alpha   90.00
_cell.angle_beta   90.00
_cell.angle_gamma   90.00
#
_symmetry.space_group_name_H-M   'P 1'
#
loop_
_entity.id
_entity.type
_entity.pdbx_description
1 polymer ?
#
loop_
_entity_poly.entity_id
_entity_poly.type
_entity_poly.pdbx_seq_one_letter_code
_entity_poly.pdbx_strand_id
1 'polypeptide(L)'
;MSESGVQHFVYSSLANYKKLSGGELSVPHCDMKAALSDYTRSKNLPATFVQYIGRTVGVVGADDSCHKYAATMSKVLEREIVYSHIPRETYAAFGFPGAEELAKMFDVQRRFIPSRRLDLIESYALNASMQPFEQWLRKNKARMIALLDAKVLAEKSLLSCC
;
A
#
# COMPACT_ATOMS: atom_id res chain seq x y z
N MET A 1 -2.89 17.25 22.48
CA MET A 1 -4.01 16.31 22.73
C MET A 1 -4.59 16.56 24.11
N SER A 2 -3.89 16.20 25.18
CA SER A 2 -4.32 16.49 26.57
C SER A 2 -4.53 17.99 26.83
N GLU A 3 -3.69 18.84 26.24
CA GLU A 3 -3.74 20.30 26.43
C GLU A 3 -4.62 21.03 25.40
N SER A 4 -5.14 20.34 24.39
CA SER A 4 -5.86 20.95 23.25
C SER A 4 -7.37 20.70 23.26
N GLY A 5 -7.92 20.05 24.28
CA GLY A 5 -9.36 19.76 24.39
C GLY A 5 -9.92 18.77 23.36
N VAL A 6 -9.05 18.10 22.60
CA VAL A 6 -9.48 17.11 21.58
C VAL A 6 -9.96 15.84 22.30
N GLN A 7 -11.23 15.50 22.12
CA GLN A 7 -11.87 14.37 22.81
C GLN A 7 -11.57 13.01 22.16
N HIS A 8 -11.33 12.99 20.85
CA HIS A 8 -11.01 11.77 20.10
C HIS A 8 -10.34 12.15 18.79
N PHE A 9 -9.38 11.35 18.33
CA PHE A 9 -8.77 11.58 17.02
C PHE A 9 -8.65 10.30 16.20
N VAL A 10 -8.69 10.47 14.88
CA VAL A 10 -8.49 9.38 13.92
C VAL A 10 -7.11 9.51 13.30
N TYR A 11 -6.27 8.49 13.43
CA TYR A 11 -4.89 8.50 12.90
C TYR A 11 -4.64 7.35 11.93
N SER A 12 -4.21 7.70 10.72
CA SER A 12 -3.85 6.71 9.70
C SER A 12 -2.47 6.14 10.01
N SER A 13 -2.42 4.87 10.41
CA SER A 13 -1.21 4.18 10.84
C SER A 13 -0.89 2.98 9.97
N LEU A 14 0.31 2.43 10.12
CA LEU A 14 0.80 1.24 9.44
C LEU A 14 1.36 0.26 10.46
N ALA A 15 1.51 -1.00 10.07
CA ALA A 15 2.11 -2.00 10.95
C ALA A 15 3.57 -1.66 11.21
N ASN A 16 4.11 -2.17 12.32
CA ASN A 16 5.53 -2.05 12.64
C ASN A 16 6.33 -3.07 11.81
N TYR A 17 6.99 -2.62 10.75
CA TYR A 17 7.67 -3.49 9.78
C TYR A 17 8.97 -4.05 10.36
N LYS A 18 9.64 -3.28 11.23
CA LYS A 18 10.77 -3.77 12.02
C LYS A 18 10.37 -4.93 12.92
N LYS A 19 9.23 -4.85 13.59
CA LYS A 19 8.73 -5.94 14.45
C LYS A 19 8.28 -7.14 13.62
N LEU A 20 7.55 -6.92 12.52
CA LEU A 20 7.07 -7.99 11.63
C LEU A 20 8.21 -8.79 11.00
N SER A 21 9.31 -8.14 10.67
CA SER A 21 10.49 -8.78 10.08
C SER A 21 11.46 -9.35 11.11
N GLY A 22 11.11 -9.37 12.41
CA GLY A 22 12.02 -9.83 13.46
C GLY A 22 13.29 -8.96 13.61
N GLY A 23 13.24 -7.71 13.15
CA GLY A 23 14.35 -6.76 13.16
C GLY A 23 15.18 -6.72 11.88
N GLU A 24 14.91 -7.59 10.90
CA GLU A 24 15.68 -7.68 9.66
C GLU A 24 15.53 -6.43 8.77
N LEU A 25 14.32 -5.91 8.67
CA LEU A 25 13.98 -4.79 7.78
C LEU A 25 13.34 -3.66 8.60
N SER A 26 13.91 -2.47 8.53
CA SER A 26 13.27 -1.26 9.05
C SER A 26 12.79 -0.37 7.91
N VAL A 27 11.57 0.13 8.06
CA VAL A 27 10.89 1.01 7.12
C VAL A 27 10.41 2.21 7.93
N PRO A 28 11.27 3.24 8.14
CA PRO A 28 10.98 4.36 9.03
C PRO A 28 9.61 5.01 8.82
N HIS A 29 9.15 5.20 7.58
CA HIS A 29 7.82 5.78 7.34
C HIS A 29 6.66 4.93 7.89
N CYS A 30 6.82 3.60 8.01
CA CYS A 30 5.86 2.68 8.63
C CYS A 30 6.09 2.60 10.15
N ASP A 31 7.34 2.35 10.54
CA ASP A 31 7.73 2.08 11.92
C ASP A 31 7.42 3.27 12.83
N MET A 32 7.60 4.51 12.34
CA MET A 32 7.28 5.72 13.08
C MET A 32 5.77 5.91 13.29
N LYS A 33 4.94 5.51 12.32
CA LYS A 33 3.48 5.55 12.46
C LYS A 33 3.02 4.54 13.51
N ALA A 34 3.59 3.33 13.47
CA ALA A 34 3.33 2.32 14.48
C ALA A 34 3.78 2.79 15.88
N ALA A 35 4.95 3.42 15.99
CA ALA A 35 5.44 3.97 17.25
C ALA A 35 4.50 5.04 17.84
N LEU A 36 3.91 5.90 17.00
CA LEU A 36 2.92 6.87 17.47
C LEU A 36 1.64 6.18 17.97
N SER A 37 1.20 5.12 17.29
CA SER A 37 0.08 4.30 17.73
C SER A 37 0.36 3.63 19.09
N ASP A 38 1.55 3.04 19.26
CA ASP A 38 1.97 2.43 20.52
C ASP A 38 2.06 3.46 21.65
N TYR A 39 2.64 4.63 21.37
CA TYR A 39 2.72 5.73 22.33
C TYR A 39 1.34 6.21 22.77
N THR A 40 0.43 6.43 21.82
CA THR A 40 -0.95 6.87 22.10
C THR A 40 -1.69 5.84 22.97
N ARG A 41 -1.52 4.55 22.70
CA ARG A 41 -2.06 3.47 23.55
C ARG A 41 -1.43 3.49 24.94
N SER A 42 -0.11 3.64 25.05
CA SER A 42 0.61 3.69 26.34
C SER A 42 0.16 4.84 27.24
N LYS A 43 -0.33 5.93 26.63
CA LYS A 43 -0.87 7.11 27.32
C LYS A 43 -2.38 7.04 27.56
N ASN A 44 -3.05 5.94 27.20
CA ASN A 44 -4.50 5.77 27.26
C ASN A 44 -5.27 6.94 26.62
N LEU A 45 -4.74 7.49 25.53
CA LEU A 45 -5.41 8.59 24.83
C LEU A 45 -6.54 8.05 23.95
N PRO A 46 -7.71 8.72 23.91
CA PRO A 46 -8.82 8.32 23.06
C PRO A 46 -8.46 8.53 21.58
N ALA A 47 -8.27 7.43 20.86
CA ALA A 47 -7.91 7.44 19.45
C ALA A 47 -8.47 6.23 18.70
N THR A 48 -8.92 6.45 17.47
CA THR A 48 -9.09 5.41 16.47
C THR A 48 -7.89 5.45 15.56
N PHE A 49 -7.12 4.38 15.48
CA PHE A 49 -6.21 4.26 14.33
C PHE A 49 -7.02 3.73 13.16
N VAL A 50 -6.63 4.02 11.92
CA VAL A 50 -7.12 3.30 10.72
C VAL A 50 -6.48 1.89 10.72
N GLN A 51 -6.77 1.23 11.85
CA GLN A 51 -6.38 0.03 12.56
C GLN A 51 -7.18 0.16 13.89
N TYR A 52 -8.47 -0.20 13.92
CA TYR A 52 -9.47 0.06 15.00
C TYR A 52 -9.03 0.40 16.46
N ILE A 53 -9.96 1.02 17.20
CA ILE A 53 -9.86 1.16 18.66
C ILE A 53 -9.63 -0.23 19.28
N GLY A 54 -8.49 -0.43 19.96
CA GLY A 54 -8.17 -1.70 20.62
C GLY A 54 -7.82 -2.90 19.71
N ARG A 55 -8.02 -2.85 18.39
CA ARG A 55 -7.76 -3.97 17.43
C ARG A 55 -7.24 -3.46 16.08
N THR A 56 -6.53 -4.28 15.31
CA THR A 56 -5.98 -3.88 14.00
C THR A 56 -6.86 -4.41 12.88
N VAL A 57 -7.37 -3.53 12.01
CA VAL A 57 -7.99 -3.89 10.73
C VAL A 57 -7.37 -3.00 9.66
N GLY A 58 -6.66 -3.59 8.70
CA GLY A 58 -6.16 -2.87 7.55
C GLY A 58 -7.30 -2.44 6.63
N VAL A 59 -7.22 -1.24 6.04
CA VAL A 59 -8.15 -0.87 4.96
C VAL A 59 -7.66 -1.53 3.68
N VAL A 60 -8.39 -2.55 3.23
CA VAL A 60 -8.01 -3.38 2.09
C VAL A 60 -9.20 -3.50 1.14
N GLY A 61 -9.03 -3.05 -0.10
CA GLY A 61 -10.06 -3.15 -1.16
C GLY A 61 -9.88 -4.36 -2.07
N ALA A 62 -8.70 -4.97 -2.07
CA ALA A 62 -8.40 -6.21 -2.78
C ALA A 62 -7.13 -6.87 -2.19
N ASP A 63 -7.10 -8.20 -2.18
CA ASP A 63 -5.98 -9.01 -1.67
C ASP A 63 -5.76 -10.20 -2.63
N ASP A 64 -5.04 -9.96 -3.72
CA ASP A 64 -4.78 -10.94 -4.77
C ASP A 64 -3.30 -10.95 -5.17
N SER A 65 -2.87 -12.02 -5.86
CA SER A 65 -1.51 -12.09 -6.40
C SER A 65 -1.27 -11.07 -7.51
N CYS A 66 -0.02 -10.65 -7.72
CA CYS A 66 0.35 -9.72 -8.79
C CYS A 66 -0.06 -10.22 -10.18
N HIS A 67 -0.03 -11.54 -10.44
CA HIS A 67 -0.48 -12.14 -11.69
C HIS A 67 -1.99 -11.92 -11.94
N LYS A 68 -2.81 -12.05 -10.89
CA LYS A 68 -4.26 -11.79 -10.99
C LYS A 68 -4.56 -10.31 -11.21
N TYR A 69 -3.83 -9.43 -10.54
CA TYR A 69 -3.91 -7.98 -10.80
C TYR A 69 -3.57 -7.68 -12.26
N ALA A 70 -2.46 -8.20 -12.78
CA ALA A 70 -2.06 -8.04 -14.17
C ALA A 70 -3.12 -8.56 -15.15
N ALA A 71 -3.64 -9.78 -14.94
CA ALA A 71 -4.70 -10.36 -15.75
C ALA A 71 -6.00 -9.51 -15.74
N THR A 72 -6.38 -8.99 -14.58
CA THR A 72 -7.55 -8.10 -14.43
C THR A 72 -7.33 -6.80 -15.19
N MET A 73 -6.13 -6.23 -15.07
CA MET A 73 -5.74 -5.04 -15.81
C MET A 73 -5.76 -5.28 -17.31
N SER A 74 -5.23 -6.41 -17.79
CA SER A 74 -5.29 -6.77 -19.21
C SER A 74 -6.69 -6.85 -19.76
N LYS A 75 -7.58 -7.54 -19.02
CA LYS A 75 -8.99 -7.69 -19.37
C LYS A 75 -9.70 -6.32 -19.45
N VAL A 76 -9.51 -5.45 -18.47
CA VAL A 76 -10.25 -4.19 -18.38
C VAL A 76 -9.69 -3.11 -19.31
N LEU A 77 -8.36 -3.04 -19.40
CA LEU A 77 -7.67 -2.03 -20.19
C LEU A 77 -7.50 -2.44 -21.66
N GLU A 78 -7.80 -3.69 -22.01
CA GLU A 78 -7.66 -4.25 -23.36
C GLU A 78 -6.22 -4.13 -23.88
N ARG A 79 -5.25 -4.44 -23.00
CA ARG A 79 -3.82 -4.38 -23.27
C ARG A 79 -3.11 -5.57 -22.68
N GLU A 80 -2.05 -6.03 -23.31
CA GLU A 80 -1.16 -7.01 -22.68
C GLU A 80 -0.42 -6.34 -21.51
N ILE A 81 -0.67 -6.84 -20.30
CA ILE A 81 -0.08 -6.37 -19.05
C ILE A 81 0.39 -7.60 -18.32
N VAL A 82 1.70 -7.70 -18.14
CA VAL A 82 2.34 -8.82 -17.47
C VAL A 82 2.94 -8.36 -16.16
N TYR A 83 2.91 -9.25 -15.17
CA TYR A 83 3.67 -9.03 -13.94
C TYR A 83 5.14 -9.39 -14.20
N SER A 84 6.02 -8.45 -13.88
CA SER A 84 7.47 -8.68 -13.83
C SER A 84 7.97 -8.42 -12.42
N HIS A 85 8.61 -9.42 -11.81
CA HIS A 85 9.19 -9.28 -10.49
C HIS A 85 10.47 -8.46 -10.55
N ILE A 86 10.52 -7.38 -9.77
CA ILE A 86 11.72 -6.55 -9.61
C ILE A 86 12.37 -6.93 -8.28
N PRO A 87 13.60 -7.47 -8.27
CA PRO A 87 14.34 -7.74 -7.04
C PRO A 87 14.52 -6.47 -6.20
N ARG A 88 14.59 -6.65 -4.88
CA ARG A 88 14.71 -5.54 -3.92
C ARG A 88 15.91 -4.65 -4.24
N GLU A 89 17.06 -5.27 -4.53
CA GLU A 89 18.32 -4.59 -4.85
C GLU A 89 18.20 -3.76 -6.13
N THR A 90 17.50 -4.29 -7.13
CA THR A 90 17.22 -3.57 -8.38
C THR A 90 16.33 -2.36 -8.13
N TYR A 91 15.27 -2.50 -7.35
CA TYR A 91 14.36 -1.37 -7.04
C TYR A 91 15.08 -0.29 -6.22
N ALA A 92 15.89 -0.70 -5.23
CA ALA A 92 16.68 0.21 -4.41
C ALA A 92 17.66 1.06 -5.24
N ALA A 93 18.17 0.51 -6.35
CA ALA A 93 19.10 1.17 -7.25
C ALA A 93 18.46 2.21 -8.19
N PHE A 94 17.13 2.43 -8.17
CA PHE A 94 16.47 3.41 -9.03
C PHE A 94 16.79 4.88 -8.71
N GLY A 95 17.53 5.16 -7.62
CA GLY A 95 18.20 6.45 -7.39
C GLY A 95 17.30 7.63 -7.01
N PHE A 96 15.98 7.43 -6.91
CA PHE A 96 15.07 8.48 -6.43
C PHE A 96 14.99 8.50 -4.89
N PRO A 97 14.69 9.66 -4.27
CA PRO A 97 14.56 9.75 -2.81
C PRO A 97 13.54 8.75 -2.26
N GLY A 98 13.97 7.88 -1.34
CA GLY A 98 13.12 6.85 -0.72
C GLY A 98 13.08 5.51 -1.47
N ALA A 99 13.80 5.33 -2.58
CA ALA A 99 13.83 4.07 -3.34
C ALA A 99 14.22 2.87 -2.46
N GLU A 100 15.26 2.99 -1.65
CA GLU A 100 15.70 1.94 -0.73
C GLU A 100 14.64 1.62 0.34
N GLU A 101 13.96 2.64 0.86
CA GLU A 101 12.92 2.45 1.88
C GLU A 101 11.70 1.72 1.30
N LEU A 102 11.27 2.12 0.10
CA LEU A 102 10.20 1.44 -0.63
C LEU A 102 10.58 0.01 -1.01
N ALA A 103 11.83 -0.24 -1.40
CA ALA A 103 12.32 -1.59 -1.68
C ALA A 103 12.18 -2.49 -0.44
N LYS A 104 12.57 -2.00 0.74
CA LYS A 104 12.38 -2.71 2.02
C LYS A 104 10.89 -2.91 2.33
N MET A 105 10.05 -1.90 2.09
CA MET A 105 8.60 -2.00 2.28
C MET A 105 7.99 -3.12 1.41
N PHE A 106 8.33 -3.18 0.12
CA PHE A 106 7.85 -4.24 -0.77
C PHE A 106 8.35 -5.61 -0.34
N ASP A 107 9.60 -5.72 0.10
CA ASP A 107 10.14 -6.99 0.60
C ASP A 107 9.45 -7.46 1.87
N VAL A 108 9.11 -6.53 2.78
CA VAL A 108 8.32 -6.86 3.98
C VAL A 108 6.93 -7.38 3.59
N GLN A 109 6.23 -6.66 2.70
CA GLN A 109 4.91 -7.06 2.25
C GLN A 109 4.91 -8.44 1.58
N ARG A 110 5.95 -8.76 0.81
CA ARG A 110 6.09 -10.04 0.12
C ARG A 110 6.39 -11.19 1.08
N ARG A 111 7.22 -10.98 2.10
CA ARG A 111 7.77 -12.05 2.95
C ARG A 111 7.02 -12.27 4.26
N PHE A 112 6.52 -11.20 4.87
CA PHE A 112 6.01 -11.24 6.25
C PHE A 112 4.52 -10.90 6.36
N ILE A 113 3.85 -10.61 5.23
CA ILE A 113 2.40 -10.37 5.19
C ILE A 113 1.77 -11.38 4.24
N PRO A 114 1.35 -12.56 4.75
CA PRO A 114 0.96 -13.69 3.90
C PRO A 114 -0.40 -13.51 3.20
N SER A 115 -1.38 -12.91 3.88
CA SER A 115 -2.69 -12.56 3.32
C SER A 115 -3.36 -11.51 4.19
N ARG A 116 -4.16 -10.66 3.55
CA ARG A 116 -5.03 -9.66 4.18
C ARG A 116 -6.52 -9.97 3.98
N ARG A 117 -6.88 -11.24 3.80
CA ARG A 117 -8.28 -11.66 3.57
C ARG A 117 -9.22 -11.26 4.72
N LEU A 118 -8.75 -11.33 5.97
CA LEU A 118 -9.53 -10.89 7.12
C LEU A 118 -9.75 -9.37 7.10
N ASP A 119 -8.69 -8.60 6.85
CA ASP A 119 -8.76 -7.15 6.68
C ASP A 119 -9.75 -6.74 5.57
N LEU A 120 -9.76 -7.50 4.45
CA LEU A 120 -10.68 -7.31 3.34
C LEU A 120 -12.14 -7.51 3.78
N ILE A 121 -12.45 -8.61 4.47
CA ILE A 121 -13.81 -8.90 4.96
C ILE A 121 -14.28 -7.79 5.90
N GLU A 122 -13.44 -7.39 6.84
CA GLU A 122 -13.77 -6.35 7.82
C GLU A 122 -13.88 -4.96 7.17
N SER A 123 -13.07 -4.66 6.15
CA SER A 123 -13.19 -3.42 5.37
C SER A 123 -14.54 -3.31 4.66
N TYR A 124 -15.02 -4.40 4.06
CA TYR A 124 -16.35 -4.44 3.44
C TYR A 124 -17.50 -4.40 4.46
N ALA A 125 -17.30 -4.99 5.65
CA ALA A 125 -18.26 -4.87 6.74
C ALA A 125 -18.37 -3.43 7.26
N LEU A 126 -17.25 -2.70 7.30
CA LEU A 126 -17.20 -1.28 7.65
C LEU A 126 -17.85 -0.38 6.61
N ASN A 127 -17.53 -0.62 5.35
CA ASN A 127 -17.97 0.21 4.25
C ASN A 127 -18.35 -0.65 3.05
N ALA A 128 -19.63 -1.02 3.00
CA ALA A 128 -20.19 -1.79 1.91
C ALA A 128 -20.13 -1.08 0.53
N SER A 129 -19.86 0.23 0.51
CA SER A 129 -19.69 0.99 -0.75
C SER A 129 -18.28 0.88 -1.35
N MET A 130 -17.34 0.20 -0.68
CA MET A 130 -16.01 -0.05 -1.23
C MET A 130 -16.11 -0.83 -2.54
N GLN A 131 -15.31 -0.43 -3.52
CA GLN A 131 -15.33 -1.01 -4.85
C GLN A 131 -14.30 -2.14 -4.95
N PRO A 132 -14.67 -3.32 -5.49
CA PRO A 132 -13.69 -4.31 -5.90
C PRO A 132 -12.74 -3.73 -6.93
N PHE A 133 -11.51 -4.24 -6.99
CA PHE A 133 -10.46 -3.72 -7.88
C PHE A 133 -10.91 -3.62 -9.36
N GLU A 134 -11.56 -4.65 -9.90
CA GLU A 134 -12.06 -4.62 -11.28
C GLU A 134 -13.07 -3.49 -11.50
N GLN A 135 -13.99 -3.26 -10.55
CA GLN A 135 -14.99 -2.20 -10.66
C GLN A 135 -14.34 -0.82 -10.61
N TRP A 136 -13.42 -0.61 -9.66
CA TRP A 136 -12.64 0.63 -9.58
C TRP A 136 -11.86 0.87 -10.88
N LEU A 137 -11.22 -0.16 -11.42
CA LEU A 137 -10.44 -0.05 -12.63
C LEU A 137 -11.30 0.30 -13.85
N ARG A 138 -12.48 -0.32 -14.00
CA ARG A 138 -13.44 0.02 -15.06
C ARG A 138 -13.86 1.48 -15.00
N LYS A 139 -14.18 1.98 -13.79
CA LYS A 139 -14.52 3.39 -13.57
C LYS A 139 -13.37 4.34 -13.92
N ASN A 140 -12.12 3.90 -13.78
CA ASN A 140 -10.91 4.68 -14.02
C ASN A 140 -10.21 4.36 -15.35
N LYS A 141 -10.80 3.55 -16.23
CA LYS A 141 -10.15 2.98 -17.44
C LYS A 141 -9.47 4.05 -18.28
N ALA A 142 -10.20 5.12 -18.64
CA ALA A 142 -9.67 6.18 -19.50
C ALA A 142 -8.43 6.87 -18.91
N ARG A 143 -8.45 7.16 -17.60
CA ARG A 143 -7.33 7.80 -16.91
C ARG A 143 -6.11 6.87 -16.83
N MET A 144 -6.33 5.57 -16.60
CA MET A 144 -5.25 4.59 -16.56
C MET A 144 -4.59 4.38 -17.93
N ILE A 145 -5.38 4.32 -19.00
CA ILE A 145 -4.86 4.23 -20.38
C ILE A 145 -3.99 5.44 -20.70
N ALA A 146 -4.48 6.66 -20.42
CA ALA A 146 -3.72 7.89 -20.66
C ALA A 146 -2.36 7.91 -19.94
N LEU A 147 -2.30 7.45 -18.68
CA LEU A 147 -1.05 7.36 -17.92
C LEU A 147 -0.07 6.35 -18.51
N LEU A 148 -0.55 5.18 -18.96
CA LEU A 148 0.28 4.16 -19.58
C LEU A 148 0.84 4.66 -20.92
N ASP A 149 0.02 5.34 -21.72
CA ASP A 149 0.44 5.89 -23.01
C ASP A 149 1.49 6.99 -22.85
N ALA A 150 1.32 7.88 -21.87
CA ALA A 150 2.30 8.93 -21.58
C ALA A 150 3.68 8.35 -21.23
N LYS A 151 3.72 7.22 -20.50
CA LYS A 151 4.99 6.54 -20.17
C LYS A 151 5.63 5.87 -21.37
N VAL A 152 4.84 5.16 -22.19
CA VAL A 152 5.35 4.53 -23.42
C VAL A 152 5.92 5.58 -24.37
N LEU A 153 5.28 6.75 -24.47
CA LEU A 153 5.78 7.87 -25.27
C LEU A 153 7.10 8.44 -24.71
N ALA A 154 7.23 8.56 -23.39
CA ALA A 154 8.46 9.01 -22.74
C ALA A 154 9.63 8.02 -22.97
N GLU A 155 9.40 6.72 -22.84
CA GLU A 155 10.42 5.68 -23.09
C GLU A 155 10.84 5.63 -24.56
N LYS A 156 9.90 5.76 -25.50
CA LYS A 156 10.22 5.84 -26.95
C LYS A 156 11.01 7.10 -27.33
N SER A 157 10.71 8.24 -26.71
CA SER A 157 11.43 9.50 -26.92
C SER A 157 12.90 9.39 -26.47
N LEU A 158 13.15 8.76 -25.32
CA LEU A 158 14.51 8.53 -24.81
C LEU A 158 15.32 7.59 -25.71
N LEU A 159 14.68 6.60 -26.33
CA LEU A 159 15.31 5.68 -27.28
C LEU A 159 15.59 6.29 -28.66
N SER A 160 14.90 7.36 -29.05
CA SER A 160 15.15 8.08 -30.32
C SER A 160 16.25 9.15 -30.25
N CYS A 161 16.78 9.43 -29.06
CA CYS A 161 17.87 10.39 -28.84
C CYS A 161 19.27 9.74 -28.73
N CYS A 162 19.39 8.42 -29.01
CA CYS A 162 20.66 7.72 -29.24
C CYS A 162 20.76 7.33 -30.71
#